data_AF-A0A2P4SRY8-F1
#
_entry.id   AF-A0A2P4SRY8-F1
#
_cell.length_a   1.000
_cell.length_b   1.000
_cell.length_c   1.000
_cell.angle_alpha   90.00
_cell.angle_beta   90.00
_cell.angle_gamma   90.00
#
_symmetry.space_group_name_H-M   'P 1'
#
loop_
_entity.id
_entity.type
_entity.pdbx_description
1 polymer ?
#
loop_
_entity_poly.entity_id
_entity_poly.type
_entity_poly.pdbx_seq_one_letter_code
_entity_poly.pdbx_strand_id
1 'polypeptide(L)'
;MYVADLECSVQKGKSSGMQDASKKLTESLHEVYEPDWYGREDVKMIGEKCDELWEDFHQKLVDGSLLTLDTYLGQFPDIKTRIAKRSRKLVDYDSARHHLEALQSSKRKDEGRITKAEEEFQKAQKVFEEFNTDLQEELPSLWSRRVGFYVNTFKNVSSLEAKFHKEIALVSKMNILCII
;
A
#
# COMPACT_ATOMS: atom_id res chain seq x y z
N MET A 1 -4.61 -5.54 5.62
CA MET A 1 -4.04 -4.28 5.10
C MET A 1 -3.26 -3.53 6.16
N TYR A 2 -3.87 -2.98 7.22
CA TYR A 2 -3.12 -2.30 8.28
C TYR A 2 -1.97 -3.14 8.85
N VAL A 3 -2.16 -4.46 9.02
CA VAL A 3 -1.10 -5.36 9.49
C VAL A 3 0.08 -5.47 8.52
N ALA A 4 -0.17 -5.58 7.21
CA ALA A 4 0.89 -5.69 6.20
C ALA A 4 1.68 -4.37 6.03
N ASP A 5 0.98 -3.23 6.17
CA ASP A 5 1.58 -1.90 6.17
C ASP A 5 2.44 -1.65 7.41
N LEU A 6 1.91 -2.03 8.58
CA LEU A 6 2.65 -1.99 9.83
C LEU A 6 3.88 -2.91 9.77
N GLU A 7 3.74 -4.12 9.24
CA GLU A 7 4.84 -5.08 9.10
C GLU A 7 5.92 -4.58 8.15
N CYS A 8 5.57 -4.05 6.96
CA CYS A 8 6.57 -3.51 6.03
C CYS A 8 7.26 -2.26 6.60
N SER A 9 6.51 -1.38 7.26
CA SER A 9 7.06 -0.18 7.91
C SER A 9 7.96 -0.53 9.11
N VAL A 10 7.57 -1.53 9.91
CA VAL A 10 8.39 -2.04 11.03
C VAL A 10 9.65 -2.73 10.49
N GLN A 11 9.54 -3.50 9.40
CA GLN A 11 10.68 -4.15 8.77
C GLN A 11 11.67 -3.13 8.21
N LYS A 12 11.17 -2.07 7.59
CA LYS A 12 11.98 -0.91 7.17
C LYS A 12 12.72 -0.28 8.35
N GLY A 13 12.03 -0.03 9.46
CA GLY A 13 12.62 0.57 10.67
C GLY A 13 13.70 -0.33 11.30
N LYS A 14 13.45 -1.64 11.40
CA LYS A 14 14.41 -2.62 11.90
C LYS A 14 15.66 -2.71 11.01
N SER A 15 15.47 -2.72 9.69
CA SER A 15 16.58 -2.76 8.73
C SER A 15 17.50 -1.56 8.88
N SER A 16 16.95 -0.35 8.97
CA SER A 16 17.74 0.88 9.13
C SER A 16 18.49 0.92 10.48
N GLY A 17 17.83 0.53 11.58
CA GLY A 17 18.52 0.46 12.88
C GLY A 17 19.63 -0.59 12.94
N MET A 18 19.46 -1.73 12.25
CA MET A 18 20.48 -2.77 12.16
C MET A 18 21.67 -2.33 11.33
N GLN A 19 21.43 -1.63 10.21
CA GLN A 19 22.46 -1.04 9.36
C GLN A 19 23.33 -0.06 10.16
N ASP A 20 22.71 0.89 10.87
CA ASP A 20 23.44 1.88 11.70
C ASP A 20 24.30 1.21 12.77
N ALA A 21 23.76 0.18 13.44
CA ALA A 21 24.50 -0.57 14.45
C ALA A 21 25.69 -1.33 13.84
N SER A 22 25.48 -1.99 12.69
CA SER A 22 26.52 -2.71 11.95
C SER A 22 27.63 -1.78 11.47
N LYS A 23 27.27 -0.59 10.99
CA LYS A 23 28.20 0.43 10.53
C LYS A 23 29.09 0.94 11.66
N LYS A 24 28.49 1.36 12.78
CA LYS A 24 29.23 1.81 13.97
C LYS A 24 30.18 0.76 14.52
N LEU A 25 29.76 -0.52 14.50
CA LEU A 25 30.62 -1.62 14.93
C LEU A 25 31.84 -1.77 14.01
N THR A 26 31.64 -1.66 12.70
CA THR A 26 32.73 -1.81 11.71
C THR A 26 33.67 -0.60 11.72
N GLU A 27 33.14 0.61 11.90
CA GLU A 27 33.92 1.83 12.09
C GLU A 27 34.79 1.74 13.35
N SER A 28 34.21 1.33 14.49
CA SER A 28 34.95 1.14 15.74
C SER A 28 36.05 0.09 15.61
N LEU A 29 35.78 -1.00 14.88
CA LEU A 29 36.79 -2.03 14.60
C LEU A 29 37.94 -1.48 13.75
N HIS A 30 37.65 -0.65 12.75
CA HIS A 30 38.67 -0.03 11.90
C HIS A 30 39.52 0.99 12.66
N GLU A 31 38.95 1.73 13.60
CA GLU A 31 39.65 2.71 14.44
C GLU A 31 40.70 2.08 15.35
N VAL A 32 40.41 0.89 15.90
CA VAL A 32 41.35 0.15 16.76
C VAL A 32 42.32 -0.74 15.98
N TYR A 33 42.15 -0.85 14.66
CA TYR A 33 43.00 -1.65 13.78
C TYR A 33 44.28 -0.89 13.43
N GLU A 34 45.42 -1.40 13.92
CA GLU A 34 46.72 -0.78 13.65
C GLU A 34 47.04 -0.82 12.14
N PRO A 35 47.75 0.19 11.61
CA PRO A 35 48.05 0.29 10.18
C PRO A 35 48.77 -0.94 9.61
N ASP A 36 49.59 -1.59 10.43
CA ASP A 36 50.47 -2.69 10.05
C ASP A 36 49.80 -4.07 10.17
N TRP A 37 48.57 -4.11 10.72
CA TRP A 37 47.86 -5.36 10.92
C TRP A 37 47.32 -5.92 9.60
N TYR A 38 47.47 -7.23 9.46
CA TYR A 38 46.97 -7.97 8.31
C TYR A 38 45.47 -7.78 8.13
N GLY A 39 45.01 -7.66 6.88
CA GLY A 39 43.59 -7.59 6.56
C GLY A 39 42.90 -6.25 6.86
N ARG A 40 43.63 -5.20 7.29
CA ARG A 40 43.05 -3.88 7.60
C ARG A 40 42.19 -3.29 6.46
N GLU A 41 42.71 -3.34 5.23
CA GLU A 41 41.99 -2.86 4.04
C GLU A 41 40.83 -3.80 3.66
N ASP A 42 40.96 -5.11 3.90
CA ASP A 42 39.89 -6.07 3.67
C ASP A 42 38.72 -5.85 4.64
N VAL A 43 39.00 -5.61 5.93
CA VAL A 43 37.98 -5.28 6.94
C VAL A 43 37.22 -4.01 6.56
N LYS A 44 37.92 -2.98 6.07
CA LYS A 44 37.29 -1.75 5.58
C LYS A 44 36.39 -2.02 4.36
N MET A 45 36.89 -2.72 3.35
CA MET A 45 36.14 -3.08 2.15
C MET A 45 34.89 -3.93 2.48
N ILE A 46 35.01 -4.84 3.44
CA ILE A 46 33.89 -5.66 3.94
C ILE A 46 32.83 -4.78 4.61
N GLY A 47 33.25 -3.80 5.40
CA GLY A 47 32.33 -2.80 5.99
C GLY A 47 31.56 -2.00 4.95
N GLU A 48 32.26 -1.49 3.94
CA GLU A 48 31.66 -0.76 2.82
C GLU A 48 30.65 -1.63 2.05
N LYS A 49 31.02 -2.87 1.71
CA LYS A 49 30.12 -3.83 1.05
C LYS A 49 28.90 -4.19 1.90
N CYS A 50 29.06 -4.32 3.21
CA CYS A 50 27.94 -4.53 4.12
C CYS A 50 26.95 -3.35 4.07
N ASP A 51 27.44 -2.11 4.12
CA ASP A 51 26.60 -0.90 4.05
C ASP A 51 25.87 -0.82 2.70
N GLU A 52 26.57 -1.08 1.60
CA GLU A 52 25.96 -1.13 0.25
C GLU A 52 24.83 -2.17 0.14
N LEU A 53 25.01 -3.37 0.70
CA LEU A 53 23.98 -4.41 0.69
C LEU A 53 22.74 -3.99 1.50
N TRP A 54 22.94 -3.31 2.64
CA TRP A 54 21.84 -2.80 3.45
C TRP A 54 21.07 -1.69 2.74
N GLU A 55 21.76 -0.72 2.13
CA GLU A 55 21.15 0.34 1.33
C GLU A 55 20.35 -0.21 0.16
N ASP A 56 20.92 -1.14 -0.62
CA ASP A 56 20.23 -1.76 -1.76
C ASP A 56 18.99 -2.54 -1.33
N PHE A 57 19.07 -3.29 -0.22
CA PHE A 57 17.92 -3.99 0.35
C PHE A 57 16.82 -3.01 0.79
N HIS A 58 17.20 -1.94 1.50
CA HIS A 58 16.27 -0.92 1.97
C HIS A 58 15.57 -0.23 0.80
N GLN A 59 16.33 0.23 -0.19
CA GLN A 59 15.80 0.92 -1.36
C GLN A 59 14.83 0.03 -2.14
N LYS A 60 15.18 -1.25 -2.36
CA LYS A 60 14.30 -2.21 -3.04
C LYS A 60 13.04 -2.54 -2.26
N LEU A 61 13.11 -2.58 -0.93
CA LEU A 61 11.92 -2.77 -0.09
C LEU A 61 10.96 -1.57 -0.21
N VAL A 62 11.51 -0.36 -0.21
CA VAL A 62 10.77 0.90 -0.37
C VAL A 62 10.14 1.02 -1.75
N ASP A 63 10.93 0.93 -2.81
CA ASP A 63 10.46 1.16 -4.18
C ASP A 63 9.59 0.01 -4.70
N GLY A 64 9.78 -1.19 -4.18
CA GLY A 64 9.02 -2.37 -4.58
C GLY A 64 7.76 -2.56 -3.75
N SER A 65 7.92 -3.00 -2.50
CA SER A 65 6.81 -3.52 -1.70
C SER A 65 5.99 -2.40 -1.06
N LEU A 66 6.66 -1.38 -0.50
CA LEU A 66 5.97 -0.25 0.16
C LEU A 66 5.24 0.64 -0.85
N LEU A 67 5.90 1.03 -1.95
CA LEU A 67 5.24 1.85 -2.98
C LEU A 67 4.00 1.16 -3.57
N THR A 68 4.09 -0.15 -3.82
CA THR A 68 2.95 -0.95 -4.32
C THR A 68 1.81 -0.98 -3.31
N LEU A 69 2.13 -1.07 -2.02
CA LEU A 69 1.16 -1.04 -0.94
C LEU A 69 0.49 0.33 -0.81
N ASP A 70 1.26 1.42 -0.80
CA ASP A 70 0.73 2.78 -0.75
C ASP A 70 -0.23 3.06 -1.91
N THR A 71 0.14 2.63 -3.12
CA THR A 71 -0.70 2.77 -4.31
C THR A 71 -2.02 1.99 -4.17
N TYR A 72 -1.98 0.78 -3.62
CA TYR A 72 -3.17 -0.02 -3.37
C TYR A 72 -4.06 0.61 -2.28
N LEU A 73 -3.48 1.06 -1.17
CA LEU A 73 -4.19 1.73 -0.08
C LEU A 73 -4.80 3.07 -0.52
N GLY A 74 -4.13 3.78 -1.42
CA GLY A 74 -4.57 5.05 -1.99
C GLY A 74 -5.89 4.99 -2.77
N GLN A 75 -6.35 3.78 -3.16
CA GLN A 75 -7.65 3.60 -3.83
C GLN A 75 -8.83 3.75 -2.86
N PHE A 76 -8.65 3.42 -1.59
CA PHE A 76 -9.74 3.32 -0.62
C PHE A 76 -10.41 4.66 -0.26
N PRO A 77 -9.69 5.79 -0.10
CA PRO A 77 -10.32 7.08 0.18
C PRO A 77 -11.32 7.54 -0.89
N ASP A 78 -10.99 7.38 -2.18
CA ASP A 78 -11.89 7.75 -3.27
C ASP A 78 -13.13 6.84 -3.29
N ILE A 79 -12.92 5.53 -3.18
CA ILE A 79 -14.02 4.54 -3.12
C ILE A 79 -14.95 4.83 -1.94
N LYS A 80 -14.41 5.15 -0.75
CA LYS A 80 -15.23 5.56 0.41
C LYS A 80 -16.06 6.81 0.12
N THR A 81 -15.45 7.80 -0.55
CA THR A 81 -16.14 9.03 -0.95
C THR A 81 -17.28 8.75 -1.92
N ARG A 82 -17.07 7.86 -2.90
CA ARG A 82 -18.09 7.44 -3.87
C ARG A 82 -19.21 6.63 -3.21
N ILE A 83 -18.90 5.74 -2.27
CA ILE A 83 -19.92 5.04 -1.45
C ILE A 83 -20.79 6.05 -0.71
N ALA A 84 -20.20 7.03 -0.04
CA ALA A 84 -20.95 8.06 0.67
C ALA A 84 -21.85 8.89 -0.27
N LYS A 85 -21.34 9.26 -1.45
CA LYS A 85 -22.11 9.94 -2.49
C LYS A 85 -23.27 9.07 -2.98
N ARG A 86 -23.04 7.79 -3.30
CA ARG A 86 -24.09 6.83 -3.67
C ARG A 86 -25.18 6.75 -2.61
N SER A 87 -24.82 6.59 -1.34
CA SER A 87 -25.76 6.53 -0.23
C SER A 87 -26.61 7.80 -0.12
N ARG A 88 -26.01 8.98 -0.34
CA ARG A 88 -26.78 10.23 -0.38
C ARG A 88 -27.72 10.30 -1.58
N LYS A 89 -27.27 9.84 -2.76
CA LYS A 89 -28.08 9.85 -3.98
C LYS A 89 -29.22 8.84 -3.97
N LEU A 90 -29.08 7.74 -3.23
CA LEU A 90 -30.18 6.82 -2.97
C LEU A 90 -31.33 7.51 -2.23
N VAL A 91 -31.02 8.36 -1.24
CA VAL A 91 -32.04 9.13 -0.51
C VAL A 91 -32.74 10.12 -1.44
N ASP A 92 -31.99 10.84 -2.29
CA ASP A 92 -32.56 11.78 -3.26
C ASP A 92 -33.49 11.03 -4.26
N TYR A 93 -33.06 9.85 -4.73
CA TYR A 93 -33.83 8.97 -5.61
C TYR A 93 -35.13 8.47 -4.96
N ASP A 94 -35.05 7.91 -3.75
CA ASP A 94 -36.22 7.41 -3.01
C ASP A 94 -37.23 8.54 -2.72
N SER A 95 -36.73 9.73 -2.38
CA SER A 95 -37.58 10.91 -2.18
C SER A 95 -38.33 11.30 -3.45
N ALA A 96 -37.65 11.36 -4.60
CA ALA A 96 -38.28 11.71 -5.87
C ALA A 96 -39.29 10.63 -6.33
N ARG A 97 -38.94 9.34 -6.13
CA ARG A 97 -39.83 8.21 -6.42
C ARG A 97 -41.13 8.30 -5.62
N HIS A 98 -41.03 8.49 -4.31
CA HIS A 98 -42.21 8.63 -3.46
C HIS A 98 -43.03 9.89 -3.78
N HIS A 99 -42.38 10.99 -4.17
CA HIS A 99 -43.09 12.20 -4.60
C HIS A 99 -43.94 11.94 -5.86
N LEU A 100 -43.36 11.26 -6.86
CA LEU A 100 -44.05 10.88 -8.09
C LEU A 100 -45.21 9.91 -7.80
N GLU A 101 -44.98 8.86 -7.02
CA GLU A 101 -46.00 7.89 -6.61
C GLU A 101 -47.20 8.56 -5.91
N ALA A 102 -46.92 9.53 -5.03
CA ALA A 102 -47.96 10.29 -4.33
C ALA A 102 -48.80 11.17 -5.27
N LEU A 103 -48.18 11.79 -6.29
CA LEU A 103 -48.90 12.59 -7.27
C LEU A 103 -49.74 11.72 -8.22
N GLN A 104 -49.22 10.56 -8.63
CA GLN A 104 -49.91 9.62 -9.52
C GLN A 104 -51.11 8.94 -8.84
N SER A 105 -51.04 8.68 -7.53
CA SER A 105 -52.13 8.09 -6.73
C SER A 105 -53.19 9.10 -6.26
N SER A 106 -52.99 10.39 -6.51
CA SER A 106 -53.97 11.43 -6.19
C SER A 106 -55.27 11.29 -6.97
N LYS A 107 -56.41 11.49 -6.29
CA LYS A 107 -57.74 11.54 -6.93
C LYS A 107 -57.89 12.72 -7.89
N ARG A 108 -57.16 13.82 -7.66
CA ARG A 108 -57.09 14.97 -8.56
C ARG A 108 -55.77 14.92 -9.29
N LYS A 109 -55.81 14.55 -10.58
CA LYS A 109 -54.62 14.49 -11.43
C LYS A 109 -54.29 15.88 -11.97
N ASP A 110 -53.07 16.32 -11.71
CA ASP A 110 -52.49 17.53 -12.26
C ASP A 110 -51.33 17.10 -13.17
N GLU A 111 -51.62 16.97 -14.46
CA GLU A 111 -50.68 16.44 -15.45
C GLU A 111 -49.39 17.27 -15.50
N GLY A 112 -49.47 18.60 -15.37
CA GLY A 112 -48.29 19.46 -15.37
C GLY A 112 -47.37 19.21 -14.17
N ARG A 113 -47.95 18.98 -12.97
CA ARG A 113 -47.17 18.61 -11.77
C ARG A 113 -46.58 17.21 -11.88
N ILE A 114 -47.32 16.26 -12.46
CA ILE A 114 -46.86 14.89 -12.67
C ILE A 114 -45.67 14.89 -13.64
N THR A 115 -45.75 15.58 -14.79
CA THR A 115 -44.64 15.67 -15.75
C THR A 115 -43.37 16.22 -15.09
N LYS A 116 -43.48 17.27 -14.28
CA LYS A 116 -42.32 17.84 -13.58
C LYS A 116 -41.72 16.86 -12.56
N ALA A 117 -42.55 16.16 -11.80
CA ALA A 117 -42.07 15.14 -10.86
C ALA A 117 -41.41 13.94 -11.57
N GLU A 118 -41.89 13.58 -12.76
CA GLU A 118 -41.28 12.55 -13.60
C GLU A 118 -39.86 12.98 -14.04
N GLU A 119 -39.68 14.22 -14.50
CA GLU A 119 -38.36 14.77 -14.86
C GLU A 119 -37.38 14.78 -13.68
N GLU A 120 -37.86 15.18 -12.49
CA GLU A 120 -37.06 15.17 -11.26
C GLU A 120 -36.68 13.75 -10.84
N PHE A 121 -37.61 12.79 -10.92
CA PHE A 121 -37.36 11.38 -10.67
C PHE A 121 -36.33 10.80 -11.63
N GLN A 122 -36.49 11.00 -12.95
CA GLN A 122 -35.56 10.50 -13.96
C GLN A 122 -34.15 11.06 -13.75
N LYS A 123 -34.04 12.34 -13.39
CA LYS A 123 -32.75 12.97 -13.06
C LYS A 123 -32.11 12.34 -11.82
N ALA A 124 -32.88 12.14 -10.75
CA ALA A 124 -32.37 11.53 -9.52
C ALA A 124 -31.96 10.06 -9.74
N GLN A 125 -32.76 9.31 -10.51
CA GLN A 125 -32.49 7.93 -10.89
C GLN A 125 -31.18 7.82 -11.66
N LYS A 126 -31.00 8.65 -12.71
CA LYS A 126 -29.79 8.63 -13.52
C LYS A 126 -28.53 8.85 -12.68
N VAL A 127 -28.52 9.88 -11.83
CA VAL A 127 -27.34 10.20 -11.01
C VAL A 127 -27.07 9.10 -9.98
N PHE A 128 -28.10 8.52 -9.37
CA PHE A 128 -27.92 7.38 -8.45
C PHE A 128 -27.35 6.16 -9.16
N GLU A 129 -27.91 5.79 -10.32
CA GLU A 129 -27.50 4.60 -11.05
C GLU A 129 -26.09 4.69 -11.63
N GLU A 130 -25.62 5.89 -12.00
CA GLU A 130 -24.22 6.12 -12.37
C GLU A 130 -23.28 5.68 -11.23
N PHE A 131 -23.49 6.15 -10.00
CA PHE A 131 -22.66 5.71 -8.86
C PHE A 131 -22.89 4.24 -8.48
N ASN A 132 -24.13 3.76 -8.57
CA ASN A 132 -24.50 2.42 -8.15
C ASN A 132 -23.86 1.36 -9.05
N THR A 133 -23.95 1.54 -10.36
CA THR A 133 -23.40 0.62 -11.36
C THR A 133 -21.88 0.54 -11.21
N ASP A 134 -21.18 1.67 -11.21
CA ASP A 134 -19.73 1.69 -11.08
C ASP A 134 -19.25 0.97 -9.80
N LEU A 135 -19.90 1.24 -8.66
CA LEU A 135 -19.54 0.62 -7.38
C LEU A 135 -19.88 -0.87 -7.31
N GLN A 136 -20.95 -1.31 -7.98
CA GLN A 136 -21.30 -2.73 -8.08
C GLN A 136 -20.26 -3.53 -8.88
N GLU A 137 -19.60 -2.91 -9.87
CA GLU A 137 -18.52 -3.55 -10.62
C GLU A 137 -17.19 -3.49 -9.85
N GLU A 138 -16.86 -2.31 -9.31
CA GLU A 138 -15.54 -2.05 -8.74
C GLU A 138 -15.32 -2.74 -7.39
N LEU A 139 -16.32 -2.79 -6.50
CA LEU A 139 -16.16 -3.36 -5.16
C LEU A 139 -15.86 -4.87 -5.18
N PRO A 140 -16.58 -5.71 -5.95
CA PRO A 140 -16.23 -7.13 -6.09
C PRO A 140 -14.87 -7.33 -6.75
N SER A 141 -14.52 -6.50 -7.75
CA SER A 141 -13.20 -6.53 -8.40
C SER A 141 -12.08 -6.22 -7.41
N LEU A 142 -12.21 -5.17 -6.60
CA LEU A 142 -11.26 -4.81 -5.55
C LEU A 142 -11.11 -5.94 -4.52
N TRP A 143 -12.23 -6.52 -4.08
CA TRP A 143 -12.23 -7.63 -3.13
C TRP A 143 -11.49 -8.86 -3.69
N SER A 144 -11.73 -9.18 -4.96
CA SER A 144 -11.12 -10.35 -5.62
C SER A 144 -9.60 -10.21 -5.76
N ARG A 145 -9.11 -9.00 -6.03
CA ARG A 145 -7.67 -8.70 -6.16
C ARG A 145 -6.89 -8.77 -4.84
N ARG A 146 -7.56 -8.71 -3.67
CA ARG A 146 -6.91 -8.65 -2.35
C ARG A 146 -5.91 -9.79 -2.11
N VAL A 147 -6.26 -11.00 -2.52
CA VAL A 147 -5.44 -12.20 -2.23
C VAL A 147 -4.17 -12.15 -3.07
N GLY A 148 -4.30 -11.88 -4.37
CA GLY A 148 -3.16 -11.74 -5.27
C GLY A 148 -2.23 -10.60 -4.82
N PHE A 149 -2.81 -9.49 -4.35
CA PHE A 149 -2.05 -8.38 -3.79
C PHE A 149 -1.19 -8.80 -2.59
N TYR A 150 -1.78 -9.48 -1.60
CA TYR A 150 -1.02 -9.95 -0.43
C TYR A 150 0.06 -10.96 -0.81
N VAL A 151 -0.29 -11.96 -1.64
CA VAL A 151 0.66 -12.98 -2.09
C VAL A 151 1.86 -12.33 -2.80
N ASN A 152 1.62 -11.39 -3.70
CA ASN A 152 2.70 -10.72 -4.43
C ASN A 152 3.58 -9.87 -3.50
N THR A 153 2.97 -9.15 -2.56
CA THR A 153 3.69 -8.33 -1.59
C THR A 153 4.62 -9.18 -0.72
N PHE A 154 4.09 -10.23 -0.09
CA PHE A 154 4.90 -11.12 0.76
C PHE A 154 5.95 -11.89 -0.04
N LYS A 155 5.65 -12.29 -1.28
CA LYS A 155 6.63 -12.93 -2.17
C LYS A 155 7.80 -12.00 -2.47
N ASN A 156 7.53 -10.73 -2.73
CA ASN A 156 8.57 -9.73 -3.01
C ASN A 156 9.45 -9.49 -1.77
N VAL A 157 8.84 -9.24 -0.61
CA VAL A 157 9.55 -9.04 0.66
C VAL A 157 10.43 -10.25 0.99
N SER A 158 9.85 -11.45 1.03
CA SER A 158 10.59 -12.68 1.38
C SER A 158 11.72 -13.00 0.39
N SER A 159 11.54 -12.68 -0.89
CA SER A 159 12.58 -12.89 -1.91
C SER A 159 13.74 -11.90 -1.77
N LEU A 160 13.44 -10.64 -1.42
CA LEU A 160 14.46 -9.63 -1.10
C LEU A 160 15.22 -10.02 0.17
N GLU A 161 14.52 -10.43 1.23
CA GLU A 161 15.13 -10.87 2.48
C GLU A 161 16.04 -12.10 2.28
N ALA A 162 15.56 -13.10 1.54
CA ALA A 162 16.34 -14.31 1.26
C ALA A 162 17.63 -13.99 0.49
N LYS A 163 17.54 -13.09 -0.50
CA LYS A 163 18.71 -12.64 -1.27
C LYS A 163 19.68 -11.88 -0.38
N PHE A 164 19.18 -10.90 0.37
CA PHE A 164 19.98 -10.08 1.27
C PHE A 164 20.70 -10.93 2.32
N HIS A 165 19.99 -11.83 3.02
CA HIS A 165 20.59 -12.72 4.02
C HIS A 165 21.65 -13.65 3.42
N LYS A 166 21.46 -14.12 2.18
CA LYS A 166 22.47 -14.93 1.50
C LYS A 166 23.75 -14.12 1.21
N GLU A 167 23.62 -12.89 0.75
CA GLU A 167 24.75 -12.03 0.37
C GLU A 167 25.49 -11.52 1.61
N ILE A 168 24.78 -11.03 2.64
CA ILE A 168 25.42 -10.55 3.88
C ILE A 168 26.13 -11.66 4.64
N ALA A 169 25.63 -12.91 4.57
CA ALA A 169 26.29 -14.05 5.19
C ALA A 169 27.64 -14.38 4.52
N LEU A 170 27.79 -14.11 3.21
CA LEU A 170 29.07 -14.27 2.52
C LEU A 170 30.07 -13.20 2.97
N VAL A 171 29.63 -11.95 3.07
CA VAL A 171 30.46 -10.82 3.52
C VAL A 171 30.88 -11.00 4.99
N SER A 172 29.97 -11.46 5.85
CA SER A 172 30.25 -11.73 7.26
C SER A 172 31.26 -12.86 7.46
N LYS A 173 31.23 -13.90 6.60
CA LYS A 173 32.22 -14.99 6.64
C LYS A 173 33.62 -14.51 6.24
N MET A 174 33.71 -13.60 5.26
CA MET A 174 34.98 -12.98 4.89
C MET A 174 35.57 -12.16 6.05
N ASN A 175 34.73 -11.48 6.83
CA ASN A 175 35.17 -10.68 7.98
C ASN A 175 35.88 -11.54 9.04
N ILE A 176 35.32 -12.71 9.36
CA ILE A 176 35.92 -13.65 10.33
C ILE A 176 37.26 -14.19 9.82
N LEU A 177 37.42 -14.41 8.51
CA LEU A 177 38.66 -14.88 7.90
C LEU A 177 39.77 -13.81 7.84
N CYS A 178 39.43 -12.52 7.90
CA CYS A 178 40.41 -11.43 7.89
C CYS A 178 40.96 -11.09 9.29
N ILE A 179 40.28 -11.53 10.36
CA ILE A 179 40.63 -11.26 11.76
C ILE A 179 41.46 -12.42 12.37
N ILE A 180 41.40 -13.62 11.79
CA ILE A 180 42.16 -14.82 12.19
C ILE A 180 43.41 -14.95 11.33
#